data_AF-A0A8H6I5W4-F1
#
_entry.id   AF-A0A8H6I5W4-F1
#
_cell.length_a   1.000
_cell.length_b   1.000
_cell.length_c   1.000
_cell.angle_alpha   90.00
_cell.angle_beta   90.00
_cell.angle_gamma   90.00
#
_symmetry.space_group_name_H-M   'P 1'
#
loop_
_entity.id
_entity.type
_entity.pdbx_description
1 polymer ?
#
loop_
_entity_poly.entity_id
_entity_poly.type
_entity_poly.pdbx_seq_one_letter_code
_entity_poly.pdbx_strand_id
1 'polypeptide(L)' 'MNWKQLSTLVAVGLSVPWQAHAMIRFGCSQLVTERFDPLVTPGQVSPHLHQIIGGVSFCTTI' A
#
# COMPACT_ATOMS: atom_id res chain seq x y z
N MET A 1 -35.15 -5.30 -29.55
CA MET A 1 -35.62 -6.17 -28.44
C MET A 1 -34.43 -6.69 -27.61
N ASN A 2 -33.56 -5.79 -27.09
CA ASN A 2 -32.37 -6.14 -26.29
C ASN A 2 -32.45 -5.69 -24.81
N TRP A 3 -33.56 -5.08 -24.40
CA TRP A 3 -33.72 -4.53 -23.06
C TRP A 3 -33.56 -5.58 -21.96
N LYS A 4 -34.08 -6.79 -22.17
CA LYS A 4 -33.94 -7.91 -21.22
C LYS A 4 -32.47 -8.29 -21.01
N GLN A 5 -31.66 -8.25 -22.07
CA GLN A 5 -30.23 -8.57 -22.00
C GLN A 5 -29.44 -7.47 -21.28
N LEU A 6 -29.81 -6.20 -21.48
CA LEU A 6 -29.25 -5.07 -20.74
C LEU A 6 -29.56 -5.16 -19.24
N SER A 7 -30.81 -5.49 -18.87
CA SER A 7 -31.20 -5.65 -17.46
C SER A 7 -30.44 -6.78 -16.77
N THR A 8 -30.21 -7.91 -17.45
CA THR A 8 -29.42 -9.01 -16.90
C THR A 8 -27.94 -8.67 -16.75
N LEU A 9 -27.34 -7.90 -17.67
CA LEU A 9 -25.93 -7.49 -17.56
C LEU A 9 -25.69 -6.54 -16.38
N VAL A 10 -26.61 -5.59 -16.16
CA VAL A 10 -26.55 -4.66 -15.02
C VAL A 10 -26.73 -5.41 -13.69
N ALA A 11 -27.69 -6.34 -13.62
CA ALA A 11 -27.94 -7.14 -12.42
C ALA A 11 -26.74 -8.02 -12.03
N VAL A 12 -26.00 -8.54 -13.02
CA VAL A 12 -24.76 -9.30 -12.77
C VAL A 12 -23.60 -8.39 -12.36
N GLY A 13 -23.44 -7.21 -12.99
CA GLY A 13 -22.37 -6.27 -12.63
C GLY A 13 -22.43 -5.76 -11.18
N LEU A 14 -23.64 -5.64 -10.62
CA LEU A 14 -23.86 -5.20 -9.24
C LEU A 14 -23.73 -6.32 -8.19
N SER A 15 -23.77 -7.59 -8.59
CA SER A 15 -23.69 -8.72 -7.65
C SER A 15 -22.26 -9.22 -7.42
N VAL A 16 -21.29 -8.74 -8.20
CA VAL A 16 -19.87 -9.07 -7.99
C VAL A 16 -19.25 -8.05 -7.03
N PRO A 17 -18.70 -8.47 -5.87
CA PRO A 17 -17.98 -7.55 -5.00
C PRO A 17 -16.74 -7.05 -5.74
N TRP A 18 -16.72 -5.75 -6.07
CA TRP A 18 -15.63 -5.08 -6.79
C TRP A 18 -14.43 -4.84 -5.86
N GLN A 19 -13.83 -5.91 -5.35
CA GLN A 19 -12.73 -5.84 -4.40
C GLN A 19 -11.39 -5.67 -5.14
N ALA A 20 -11.14 -4.46 -5.63
CA ALA A 20 -9.83 -4.07 -6.10
C ALA A 20 -8.86 -3.90 -4.91
N HIS A 21 -8.13 -4.96 -4.56
CA HIS A 21 -7.08 -4.90 -3.55
C HIS A 21 -5.81 -4.30 -4.16
N ALA A 22 -5.70 -2.97 -4.15
CA ALA A 22 -4.51 -2.25 -4.58
C ALA A 22 -3.42 -2.31 -3.48
N MET A 23 -2.92 -3.51 -3.20
CA MET A 23 -1.82 -3.71 -2.25
C MET A 23 -0.48 -3.72 -2.97
N ILE A 24 0.46 -2.89 -2.51
CA ILE A 24 1.86 -2.98 -2.91
C ILE A 24 2.42 -4.25 -2.27
N ARG A 25 2.85 -5.22 -3.09
CA ARG A 25 3.47 -6.46 -2.62
C ARG A 25 4.93 -6.21 -2.31
N PHE A 26 5.31 -6.36 -1.06
CA PHE A 26 6.71 -6.43 -0.66
C PHE A 26 7.15 -7.89 -0.61
N GLY A 27 8.41 -8.17 -0.98
CA GLY A 27 8.97 -9.51 -0.86
C GLY A 27 9.07 -9.99 0.60
N CYS A 28 9.47 -11.24 0.82
CA CYS A 28 9.80 -11.74 2.15
C CYS A 28 11.08 -11.08 2.65
N SER A 29 10.93 -9.91 3.26
CA SER A 29 12.01 -9.12 3.82
C SER A 29 11.62 -8.64 5.21
N GLN A 30 12.60 -8.26 6.00
CA GLN A 30 12.37 -7.76 7.34
C GLN A 30 11.56 -6.46 7.30
N LEU A 31 10.52 -6.40 8.12
CA LEU A 31 9.70 -5.23 8.35
C LEU A 31 10.08 -4.59 9.69
N VAL A 32 10.51 -3.35 9.66
CA VAL A 32 10.83 -2.57 10.87
C VAL A 32 10.03 -1.28 10.89
N THR A 33 9.76 -0.76 12.09
CA THR A 33 9.09 0.53 12.29
C THR A 33 10.04 1.47 13.00
N GLU A 34 10.46 2.53 12.34
CA GLU A 34 11.55 3.40 12.81
C GLU A 34 11.29 4.88 12.57
N ARG A 35 12.03 5.72 13.30
CA ARG A 35 12.01 7.19 13.16
C ARG A 35 13.09 7.66 12.20
N PHE A 36 13.01 7.20 10.95
CA PHE A 36 13.96 7.55 9.90
C PHE A 36 13.24 8.06 8.66
N ASP A 37 13.62 9.24 8.17
CA ASP A 37 13.11 9.84 6.92
C ASP A 37 14.28 10.50 6.17
N PRO A 38 14.84 9.83 5.15
CA PRO A 38 15.98 10.35 4.41
C PRO A 38 15.61 11.53 3.49
N LEU A 39 14.33 11.74 3.22
CA LEU A 39 13.86 12.72 2.26
C LEU A 39 13.54 14.06 2.93
N VAL A 40 12.85 14.03 4.06
CA VAL A 40 12.38 15.25 4.74
C VAL A 40 13.29 15.65 5.90
N THR A 41 13.83 14.68 6.66
CA THR A 41 14.69 14.96 7.83
C THR A 41 16.01 14.18 7.76
N PRO A 42 16.86 14.46 6.76
CA PRO A 42 18.11 13.74 6.57
C PRO A 42 19.09 13.95 7.73
N GLY A 43 19.71 12.87 8.20
CA GLY A 43 20.75 12.89 9.23
C GLY A 43 20.25 13.25 10.63
N GLN A 44 18.94 13.23 10.89
CA GLN A 44 18.32 13.52 12.19
C GLN A 44 17.24 12.48 12.50
N VAL A 45 16.78 12.43 13.76
CA VAL A 45 15.66 11.55 14.15
C VAL A 45 14.34 12.13 13.61
N SER A 46 13.57 11.33 12.86
CA SER A 46 12.32 11.80 12.24
C SER A 46 11.24 12.13 13.29
N PRO A 47 10.41 13.18 13.04
CA PRO A 47 9.23 13.48 13.85
C PRO A 47 8.09 12.44 13.68
N HIS A 48 8.15 11.59 12.65
CA HIS A 48 7.15 10.56 12.37
C HIS A 48 7.76 9.15 12.34
N LEU A 49 6.91 8.12 12.29
CA LEU A 49 7.31 6.73 12.14
C LEU A 49 7.10 6.26 10.71
N HIS A 50 8.07 5.53 10.19
CA HIS A 50 8.01 4.90 8.88
C HIS A 50 8.09 3.39 9.05
N GLN A 51 7.27 2.68 8.28
CA GLN A 51 7.39 1.24 8.11
C GLN A 51 8.36 0.98 6.95
N ILE A 52 9.45 0.27 7.23
CA ILE A 52 10.58 0.10 6.33
C ILE A 52 10.72 -1.38 5.98
N ILE A 53 10.80 -1.68 4.68
CA ILE A 53 11.09 -3.02 4.15
C ILE A 53 12.57 -3.10 3.81
N GLY A 54 13.25 -4.18 4.20
CA GLY A 54 14.69 -4.36 3.96
C GLY A 54 15.54 -4.29 5.23
N GLY A 55 14.93 -4.03 6.38
CA GLY A 55 15.61 -3.90 7.66
C GLY A 55 16.40 -2.59 7.83
N VAL A 56 17.24 -2.57 8.88
CA VAL A 56 18.06 -1.44 9.31
C VAL A 56 19.32 -1.29 8.45
N SER A 57 19.14 -0.79 7.22
CA SER A 57 20.28 -0.42 6.35
C SER A 57 20.66 1.07 6.47
N PHE A 58 19.98 1.82 7.34
CA PHE A 58 20.10 3.27 7.43
C PHE A 58 20.87 3.67 8.68
N CYS A 59 21.99 4.37 8.50
CA CYS A 59 22.78 4.91 9.60
C CYS A 59 22.35 6.36 9.84
N THR A 60 21.64 6.61 10.94
CA THR A 60 21.44 7.97 11.47
C THR A 60 22.68 8.30 12.29
N THR A 61 23.65 9.00 11.69
CA THR A 61 24.78 9.53 12.45
C THR A 61 24.25 10.54 13.46
N ILE A 62 24.41 10.25 14.75
CA ILE A 62 24.28 11.25 15.81
C ILE A 62 25.53 12.12 15.88
#